data_AF-A0A4Y8CLP0-F1
#
_entry.id   AF-A0A4Y8CLP0-F1
#
_cell.length_a   1.000
_cell.length_b   1.000
_cell.length_c   1.000
_cell.angle_alpha   90.00
_cell.angle_beta   90.00
_cell.angle_gamma   90.00
#
_symmetry.space_group_name_H-M   'P 1'
#
loop_
_entity.id
_entity.type
_entity.pdbx_description
1 polymer ?
#
loop_
_entity_poly.entity_id
_entity_poly.type
_entity_poly.pdbx_seq_one_letter_code
_entity_poly.pdbx_strand_id
1 'polypeptide(L)'
;NTKNQKLEFVGTSNAATPITEDKVPLLVVDVWEHAYYVDHRNARPAYLEKFYAHINWEFVAKAYEWALKEGMGSVSFYANELHPVK
;
A
#
# COMPACT_ATOMS: atom_id res chain seq x y z
N ASN A 1 10.97 -5.26 0.35
CA ASN A 1 12.01 -5.09 -0.69
C ASN A 1 12.47 -6.47 -1.14
N THR A 2 12.31 -6.77 -2.42
CA THR A 2 12.56 -8.10 -3.00
C THR A 2 14.04 -8.45 -3.06
N LYS A 3 14.94 -7.45 -3.08
CA LYS A 3 16.40 -7.62 -3.19
C LYS A 3 17.03 -8.04 -1.86
N ASN A 4 16.53 -7.53 -0.74
CA ASN A 4 17.10 -7.75 0.59
C ASN A 4 16.14 -8.45 1.58
N GLN A 5 14.94 -8.82 1.12
CA GLN A 5 13.89 -9.48 1.91
C GLN A 5 13.48 -8.75 3.20
N LYS A 6 13.66 -7.42 3.27
CA LYS A 6 13.24 -6.60 4.42
C LYS A 6 11.97 -5.80 4.14
N LEU A 7 11.25 -5.51 5.21
CA LEU A 7 10.17 -4.53 5.24
C LEU A 7 10.77 -3.13 5.37
N GLU A 8 10.19 -2.17 4.66
CA GLU A 8 10.66 -0.79 4.60
C GLU A 8 9.46 0.15 4.72
N PHE A 9 9.59 1.23 5.49
CA PHE A 9 8.69 2.37 5.40
C PHE A 9 9.13 3.27 4.26
N VAL A 10 8.24 3.53 3.31
CA VAL A 10 8.52 4.33 2.13
C VAL A 10 7.48 5.43 2.02
N GLY A 11 7.93 6.69 2.08
CA GLY A 11 7.11 7.85 1.74
C GLY A 11 7.32 8.19 0.28
N THR A 12 6.24 8.32 -0.48
CA THR A 12 6.29 8.76 -1.88
C THR A 12 5.57 10.09 -2.04
N SER A 13 5.97 10.87 -3.06
CA SER A 13 5.33 12.14 -3.39
C SER A 13 4.41 11.97 -4.59
N ASN A 14 3.26 12.63 -4.56
CA ASN A 14 2.29 12.62 -5.65
C ASN A 14 1.90 11.19 -6.09
N ALA A 15 2.02 10.88 -7.38
CA ALA A 15 1.69 9.58 -7.95
C ALA A 15 2.83 8.55 -7.88
N ALA A 16 3.96 8.88 -7.25
CA ALA A 16 5.08 7.94 -7.15
C ALA A 16 4.70 6.74 -6.28
N THR A 17 5.21 5.56 -6.65
CA THR A 17 4.91 4.29 -5.99
C THR A 17 6.16 3.42 -5.88
N PRO A 18 6.36 2.65 -4.79
CA PRO A 18 7.49 1.73 -4.66
C PRO A 18 7.57 0.67 -5.78
N ILE A 19 6.49 0.46 -6.54
CA ILE A 19 6.45 -0.47 -7.67
C ILE A 19 7.53 -0.13 -8.71
N THR A 20 7.79 1.17 -8.97
CA THR A 20 8.83 1.60 -9.94
C THR A 20 10.26 1.40 -9.44
N GLU A 21 10.42 0.98 -8.17
CA GLU A 21 11.71 0.69 -7.53
C GLU A 21 11.89 -0.82 -7.24
N ASP A 22 11.13 -1.68 -7.93
CA ASP A 22 11.09 -3.14 -7.72
C ASP A 22 10.69 -3.56 -6.30
N LYS A 23 9.86 -2.76 -5.63
CA LYS A 23 9.33 -3.07 -4.30
C LYS A 23 7.84 -3.40 -4.39
N VAL A 24 7.44 -4.45 -3.68
CA VAL A 24 6.04 -4.86 -3.56
C VAL A 24 5.37 -4.04 -2.44
N PRO A 25 4.32 -3.25 -2.73
CA PRO A 25 3.54 -2.58 -1.70
C PRO A 25 2.73 -3.58 -0.88
N LEU A 26 2.73 -3.43 0.44
CA LEU A 26 1.99 -4.30 1.36
C LEU A 26 0.84 -3.59 2.06
N LEU A 27 1.04 -2.32 2.40
CA LEU A 27 0.08 -1.43 3.02
C LEU A 27 0.36 -0.01 2.53
N VAL A 28 -0.68 0.76 2.25
CA VAL A 28 -0.59 2.17 1.89
C VAL A 28 -1.64 2.96 2.65
N VAL A 29 -1.30 4.20 2.99
CA VAL A 29 -2.24 5.21 3.47
C VAL A 29 -2.10 6.44 2.59
N ASP A 30 -3.21 6.92 2.03
CA ASP A 30 -3.22 8.17 1.29
C ASP A 30 -3.25 9.34 2.29
N VAL A 31 -2.33 10.29 2.11
CA VAL A 31 -2.17 11.48 2.95
C VAL A 31 -2.38 12.78 2.18
N TRP A 32 -2.86 12.70 0.93
CA TRP A 32 -3.43 13.87 0.25
C TRP A 32 -4.60 14.40 1.07
N GLU A 33 -4.73 15.73 1.16
CA GLU A 33 -5.77 16.35 1.98
C GLU A 33 -7.16 15.84 1.57
N HIS A 34 -7.42 15.63 0.28
CA HIS A 34 -8.71 15.11 -0.18
C HIS A 34 -9.09 13.73 0.37
N ALA A 35 -8.15 12.94 0.90
CA ALA A 35 -8.44 11.63 1.48
C ALA A 35 -9.10 11.74 2.86
N TYR A 36 -8.93 12.86 3.56
CA TYR A 36 -9.39 13.02 4.95
C TYR A 36 -10.02 14.37 5.29
N TYR A 37 -9.92 15.39 4.44
CA TYR A 37 -10.29 16.75 4.80
C TYR A 37 -11.77 16.90 5.13
N VAL A 38 -12.65 16.10 4.49
CA VAL A 38 -14.10 16.13 4.70
C VAL A 38 -14.48 15.76 6.13
N ASP A 39 -13.77 14.80 6.74
CA ASP A 39 -14.08 14.30 8.09
C ASP A 39 -13.15 14.86 9.17
N HIS A 40 -11.91 15.18 8.80
CA HIS A 40 -10.84 15.52 9.75
C HIS A 40 -10.21 16.90 9.53
N ARG A 41 -10.56 17.62 8.45
CA ARG A 41 -9.94 18.92 8.09
C ARG A 41 -8.41 18.83 8.12
N ASN A 42 -7.72 19.74 8.81
CA ASN A 42 -6.27 19.75 8.95
C ASN A 42 -5.73 18.71 9.96
N ALA A 43 -6.59 17.95 10.64
CA ALA A 43 -6.20 16.98 11.67
C ALA A 43 -5.81 15.62 11.08
N ARG A 44 -4.75 15.59 10.26
CA ARG A 44 -4.19 14.33 9.73
C ARG A 44 -3.86 13.28 10.81
N PRO A 45 -3.33 13.64 12.01
CA PRO A 45 -3.09 12.64 13.05
C PRO A 45 -4.35 11.86 13.46
N ALA A 46 -5.50 12.54 13.59
CA ALA A 46 -6.77 11.89 13.93
C ALA A 46 -7.26 10.93 12.82
N TYR A 47 -7.05 11.30 11.56
CA TYR A 47 -7.29 10.41 10.43
C TYR A 47 -6.40 9.16 10.47
N LEU A 48 -5.10 9.32 10.75
CA LEU A 48 -4.15 8.20 10.81
C LEU A 48 -4.47 7.22 11.95
N GLU A 49 -4.94 7.71 13.11
CA GLU A 49 -5.43 6.86 14.20
C GLU A 49 -6.65 6.03 13.75
N LYS A 50 -7.59 6.64 13.03
CA LYS A 50 -8.76 5.93 12.49
C LYS A 50 -8.38 4.94 11.40
N PHE A 51 -7.49 5.33 10.48
CA PHE A 51 -6.94 4.45 9.46
C PHE A 51 -6.30 3.21 10.10
N TYR A 52 -5.47 3.38 11.13
CA TYR A 52 -4.77 2.27 11.79
C TYR A 52 -5.74 1.24 12.37
N ALA A 53 -6.85 1.70 12.94
CA ALA A 53 -7.91 0.83 13.46
C ALA A 53 -8.69 0.04 12.38
N HIS A 54 -8.62 0.47 11.12
CA HIS A 54 -9.34 -0.13 9.99
C HIS A 54 -8.42 -0.80 8.95
N ILE A 55 -7.15 -1.02 9.28
CA ILE A 55 -6.25 -1.76 8.39
C ILE A 55 -6.81 -3.17 8.19
N ASN A 56 -6.97 -3.56 6.92
CA ASN A 56 -7.28 -4.93 6.55
C ASN A 56 -6.00 -5.78 6.64
N TRP A 57 -5.69 -6.27 7.84
CA TRP A 57 -4.50 -7.08 8.10
C TRP A 57 -4.50 -8.42 7.36
N GLU A 58 -5.67 -9.00 7.06
CA GLU A 58 -5.77 -10.21 6.25
C GLU A 58 -5.24 -9.98 4.83
N PHE A 59 -5.60 -8.85 4.22
CA PHE A 59 -5.08 -8.45 2.92
C PHE A 59 -3.56 -8.20 2.98
N VAL A 60 -3.07 -7.48 4.00
CA VAL A 60 -1.63 -7.21 4.18
C VAL A 60 -0.84 -8.52 4.30
N ALA A 61 -1.34 -9.48 5.08
CA ALA A 61 -0.72 -10.80 5.24
C ALA A 61 -0.69 -11.58 3.90
N LYS A 62 -1.79 -11.56 3.15
CA LYS A 62 -1.88 -12.21 1.83
C LYS A 62 -0.94 -11.58 0.80
N ALA A 63 -0.88 -10.24 0.76
CA ALA A 63 0.05 -9.51 -0.09
C ALA A 63 1.50 -9.83 0.27
N TYR A 64 1.82 -9.95 1.56
CA TYR A 64 3.15 -10.34 2.02
C TYR A 64 3.51 -11.78 1.61
N GLU A 65 2.58 -12.73 1.76
CA GLU A 65 2.78 -14.11 1.30
C GLU A 65 3.06 -14.18 -0.21
N TRP A 66 2.27 -13.47 -1.02
CA TRP A 66 2.49 -13.40 -2.45
C TRP A 66 3.81 -12.70 -2.81
N ALA A 67 4.20 -11.66 -2.08
CA ALA A 67 5.48 -10.98 -2.27
C ALA A 67 6.67 -11.92 -2.02
N LEU A 68 6.58 -12.80 -1.02
CA LEU A 68 7.62 -13.79 -0.72
C LEU A 68 7.71 -14.89 -1.79
N LYS A 69 6.57 -15.31 -2.35
CA LYS A 69 6.51 -16.39 -3.35
C LYS A 69 6.85 -15.90 -4.76
N GLU A 70 6.23 -14.81 -5.19
CA GLU A 70 6.20 -14.35 -6.58
C GLU A 70 6.95 -13.03 -6.80
N GLY A 71 7.45 -12.40 -5.75
CA GLY A 71 8.11 -11.09 -5.86
C GLY A 71 7.22 -10.06 -6.55
N MET A 72 7.77 -9.36 -7.55
CA MET A 72 7.02 -8.38 -8.36
C MET A 72 5.92 -9.02 -9.24
N GLY A 73 5.97 -10.34 -9.46
CA GLY A 73 4.90 -11.07 -10.14
C GLY A 73 3.56 -10.97 -9.40
N SER A 74 3.59 -10.86 -8.07
CA SER A 74 2.38 -10.68 -7.26
C SER A 74 1.64 -9.37 -7.57
N VAL A 75 2.37 -8.29 -7.87
CA VAL A 75 1.78 -6.99 -8.26
C VAL A 75 1.09 -7.12 -9.62
N SER A 76 1.71 -7.84 -10.55
CA SER A 76 1.15 -8.07 -11.88
C SER A 76 -0.12 -8.93 -11.81
N PHE A 77 -0.10 -10.00 -11.01
CA PHE A 77 -1.28 -10.82 -10.72
C PHE A 77 -2.41 -9.99 -10.11
N TYR A 78 -2.10 -9.16 -9.11
CA TYR A 78 -3.10 -8.30 -8.46
C TYR A 78 -3.77 -7.34 -9.44
N ALA A 79 -2.98 -6.71 -10.32
CA ALA A 79 -3.47 -5.70 -11.25
C ALA A 79 -4.20 -6.29 -12.47
N ASN A 80 -3.76 -7.44 -12.97
CA ASN A 80 -4.25 -7.98 -14.24
C ASN A 80 -5.25 -9.12 -14.08
N GLU A 81 -5.06 -9.98 -13.07
CA GLU A 81 -5.88 -11.20 -12.91
C GLU A 81 -6.96 -11.01 -11.86
N LEU A 82 -6.61 -10.40 -10.72
CA LEU A 82 -7.58 -10.17 -9.63
C LEU A 82 -8.47 -8.94 -9.88
N HIS A 83 -7.91 -7.90 -10.51
CA HIS A 83 -8.61 -6.66 -10.84
C HIS A 83 -8.47 -6.30 -12.32
N PRO A 84 -8.88 -7.17 -13.25
CA PRO A 84 -8.74 -6.92 -14.68
C PRO A 84 -9.40 -5.60 -15.05
N VAL A 85 -8.66 -4.75 -15.76
CA VAL A 85 -9.23 -3.56 -16.40
C VAL A 85 -10.20 -4.07 -17.46
N LYS A 86 -11.47 -3.69 -17.34
CA LYS A 86 -12.50 -3.98 -18.35
C LYS A 86 -12.23 -3.26 -19.66
#